data_AF-A0AAV9PIV2-F1
#
_entry.id   AF-A0AAV9PIV2-F1
#
_cell.length_a   1.000
_cell.length_b   1.000
_cell.length_c   1.000
_cell.angle_alpha   90.00
_cell.angle_beta   90.00
_cell.angle_gamma   90.00
#
_symmetry.space_group_name_H-M   'P 1'
#
loop_
_entity.id
_entity.type
_entity.pdbx_description
1 polymer ?
#
loop_
_entity_poly.entity_id
_entity_poly.type
_entity_poly.pdbx_seq_one_letter_code
_entity_poly.pdbx_strand_id
1 'polypeptide(L)'
;MKLSPEELTAMVRYQIGALKAFLDAEDVPLHHVKPHGYPAPPFAFKRFADSCSVLYGMMYRDRSVCHAVYSAVPKDTPVFGLAGTIQEEVAKELNLPFVAELYGDVKYSKDGTLVIDRKKKPWSSEDTKKHISSQVENSSVTAVTGEEVELPVGDHTVSLCCHSDSPGAVQIVTAARQIVDEHNKKNGHGQSSYQ
;
A
#
# COMPACT_ATOMS: atom_id res chain seq x y z
N MET A 1 -3.72 21.38 8.71
CA MET A 1 -2.39 21.78 9.17
C MET A 1 -1.41 21.52 8.03
N LYS A 2 -0.77 22.56 7.49
CA LYS A 2 0.28 22.38 6.47
C LYS A 2 1.60 22.13 7.20
N LEU A 3 2.18 20.95 7.02
CA LEU A 3 3.46 20.55 7.64
C LEU A 3 4.64 20.88 6.71
N SER A 4 5.77 21.30 7.27
CA SER A 4 7.04 21.32 6.55
C SER A 4 7.58 19.89 6.35
N PRO A 5 8.49 19.67 5.38
CA PRO A 5 9.17 18.38 5.22
C PRO A 5 9.87 17.90 6.50
N GLU A 6 10.49 18.83 7.25
CA GLU A 6 11.19 18.53 8.51
C GLU A 6 10.19 18.11 9.60
N GLU A 7 9.08 18.84 9.74
CA GLU A 7 8.01 18.48 10.69
C GLU A 7 7.42 17.11 10.35
N LEU A 8 7.17 16.84 9.07
CA LEU A 8 6.65 15.56 8.61
C LEU A 8 7.64 14.42 8.91
N THR A 9 8.92 14.62 8.63
CA THR A 9 9.99 13.65 8.95
C THR A 9 10.02 13.37 10.45
N ALA A 10 9.96 14.41 11.28
CA ALA A 10 9.96 14.28 12.73
C ALA A 10 8.72 13.53 13.25
N MET A 11 7.54 13.82 12.71
CA MET A 11 6.29 13.14 13.08
C MET A 11 6.29 11.66 12.69
N VAL A 12 6.81 11.31 11.51
CA VAL A 12 6.92 9.91 11.08
C VAL A 12 7.94 9.18 11.95
N ARG A 13 9.10 9.80 12.22
CA ARG A 13 10.13 9.21 13.08
C ARG A 13 9.63 9.00 14.50
N TYR A 14 8.85 9.95 15.03
CA TYR A 14 8.23 9.83 16.34
C TYR A 14 7.29 8.63 16.41
N GLN A 15 6.41 8.45 15.42
CA GLN A 15 5.48 7.31 15.37
C GLN A 15 6.22 5.97 15.26
N ILE A 16 7.26 5.90 14.41
CA ILE A 16 8.09 4.69 14.28
C ILE A 16 8.80 4.38 15.61
N GLY A 17 9.39 5.39 16.25
CA GLY A 17 10.07 5.23 17.55
C GLY A 17 9.12 4.77 18.66
N ALA A 18 7.91 5.35 18.71
CA ALA A 18 6.88 4.95 19.66
C ALA A 18 6.47 3.47 19.47
N LEU A 19 6.21 3.03 18.24
CA LEU A 19 5.90 1.62 17.95
C LEU A 19 7.08 0.71 18.29
N LYS A 20 8.30 1.12 17.92
CA LYS A 20 9.51 0.33 18.18
C LYS A 20 9.72 0.05 19.67
N ALA A 21 9.38 0.99 20.56
CA ALA A 21 9.45 0.75 22.00
C ALA A 21 8.54 -0.41 22.48
N PHE A 22 7.35 -0.58 21.88
CA PHE A 22 6.49 -1.73 22.17
C PHE A 22 7.03 -3.01 21.57
N LEU A 23 7.55 -2.94 20.34
CA LEU A 23 8.14 -4.10 19.66
C LEU A 23 9.37 -4.64 20.41
N ASP A 24 10.25 -3.74 20.87
CA ASP A 24 11.42 -4.08 21.68
C ASP A 24 11.02 -4.69 23.04
N ALA A 25 9.88 -4.28 23.62
CA ALA A 25 9.37 -4.84 24.88
C ALA A 25 8.82 -6.27 24.73
N GLU A 26 8.45 -6.67 23.51
CA GLU A 26 7.91 -8.00 23.17
C GLU A 26 8.92 -8.85 22.37
N ASP A 27 10.17 -8.40 22.25
CA ASP A 27 11.25 -9.06 21.48
C ASP A 27 10.89 -9.32 20.00
N VAL A 28 10.09 -8.45 19.38
CA VAL A 28 9.69 -8.54 17.97
C VAL A 28 10.40 -7.43 17.15
N PRO A 29 10.95 -7.72 15.96
CA PRO A 29 11.56 -6.68 15.14
C PRO A 29 10.51 -5.82 14.40
N LEU A 30 10.86 -4.56 14.10
CA LEU A 30 10.09 -3.75 13.16
C LEU A 30 10.20 -4.36 11.75
N HIS A 31 9.09 -4.90 11.25
CA HIS A 31 9.09 -5.61 9.98
C HIS A 31 9.12 -4.69 8.76
N HIS A 32 8.34 -3.61 8.77
CA HIS A 32 8.19 -2.70 7.64
C HIS A 32 7.56 -1.37 8.09
N VAL A 33 7.57 -0.38 7.19
CA VAL A 33 6.81 0.86 7.34
C VAL A 33 5.88 1.04 6.14
N LYS A 34 4.58 1.13 6.42
CA LYS A 34 3.56 1.51 5.45
C LYS A 34 2.94 2.85 5.87
N PRO A 35 3.17 3.94 5.13
CA PRO A 35 2.53 5.23 5.40
C PRO A 35 1.01 5.09 5.33
N HIS A 36 0.29 5.51 6.37
CA HIS A 36 -1.17 5.51 6.34
C HIS A 36 -1.68 6.70 5.51
N GLY A 37 -2.71 6.49 4.69
CA GLY A 37 -3.48 7.60 4.14
C GLY A 37 -4.23 7.32 2.86
N TYR A 38 -5.10 8.27 2.52
CA TYR A 38 -6.11 8.23 1.49
C TYR A 38 -5.64 9.00 0.24
N PRO A 39 -5.72 8.44 -0.98
CA PRO A 39 -5.65 9.18 -2.23
C PRO A 39 -6.85 10.12 -2.41
N ALA A 40 -6.78 11.33 -1.83
CA ALA A 40 -7.81 12.34 -2.02
C ALA A 40 -7.75 12.97 -3.43
N PRO A 41 -8.89 13.20 -4.11
CA PRO A 41 -8.90 13.98 -5.34
C PRO A 41 -8.57 15.47 -5.06
N PRO A 42 -7.98 16.20 -6.04
CA PRO A 42 -7.48 17.57 -5.88
C PRO A 42 -8.51 18.60 -5.38
N PHE A 43 -9.80 18.32 -5.49
CA PHE A 43 -10.87 19.22 -5.05
C PHE A 43 -11.39 18.95 -3.62
N ALA A 44 -10.98 17.85 -2.97
CA ALA A 44 -11.33 17.57 -1.58
C ALA A 44 -10.47 18.35 -0.55
N PHE A 45 -9.48 19.10 -1.03
CA PHE A 45 -8.43 19.73 -0.24
C PHE A 45 -8.87 20.93 0.61
N LYS A 46 -10.10 21.42 0.47
CA LYS A 46 -10.54 22.62 1.22
C LYS A 46 -10.94 22.36 2.68
N ARG A 47 -11.07 21.10 3.11
CA ARG A 47 -11.52 20.76 4.47
C ARG A 47 -10.84 19.56 5.14
N PHE A 48 -9.94 18.86 4.45
CA PHE A 48 -9.30 17.62 4.93
C PHE A 48 -7.77 17.71 4.95
N ALA A 49 -7.21 18.92 5.03
CA ALA A 49 -5.78 19.14 5.22
C ALA A 49 -5.32 18.88 6.67
N ASP A 50 -6.17 18.29 7.53
CA ASP A 50 -5.98 18.28 8.99
C ASP A 50 -5.51 16.97 9.60
N SER A 51 -5.36 15.87 8.85
CA SER A 51 -4.88 14.63 9.46
C SER A 51 -3.97 13.85 8.52
N CYS A 52 -2.95 13.21 9.08
CA CYS A 52 -2.00 12.29 8.45
C CYS A 52 -2.64 11.16 7.61
N SER A 53 -3.97 11.07 7.53
CA SER A 53 -4.77 10.14 6.76
C SER A 53 -4.77 10.39 5.25
N VAL A 54 -3.81 11.11 4.67
CA VAL A 54 -3.70 11.38 3.21
C VAL A 54 -2.30 11.03 2.67
N LEU A 55 -1.38 10.62 3.55
CA LEU A 55 0.06 10.60 3.26
C LEU A 55 0.42 9.67 2.11
N TYR A 56 -0.12 8.44 2.11
CA TYR A 56 0.11 7.47 1.02
C TYR A 56 -0.24 8.06 -0.35
N GLY A 57 -1.38 8.74 -0.44
CA GLY A 57 -1.86 9.42 -1.66
C GLY A 57 -1.00 10.59 -2.12
N MET A 58 -0.42 11.32 -1.15
CA MET A 58 0.44 12.47 -1.43
C MET A 58 1.82 12.02 -1.92
N MET A 59 2.36 10.92 -1.37
CA MET A 59 3.71 10.46 -1.67
C MET A 59 3.92 10.08 -3.13
N TYR A 60 2.93 9.49 -3.79
CA TYR A 60 3.06 9.18 -5.22
C TYR A 60 2.82 10.40 -6.15
N ARG A 61 2.48 11.58 -5.61
CA ARG A 61 2.25 12.84 -6.35
C ARG A 61 3.25 13.96 -6.01
N ASP A 62 3.84 13.92 -4.83
CA ASP A 62 4.76 14.93 -4.31
C ASP A 62 6.04 14.26 -3.79
N ARG A 63 7.13 14.47 -4.54
CA ARG A 63 8.45 13.91 -4.21
C ARG A 63 8.98 14.42 -2.88
N SER A 64 8.73 15.69 -2.53
CA SER A 64 9.24 16.27 -1.28
C SER A 64 8.58 15.60 -0.06
N VAL A 65 7.28 15.31 -0.16
CA VAL A 65 6.52 14.57 0.85
C VAL A 65 7.05 13.14 0.94
N CYS A 66 7.21 12.45 -0.19
CA CYS A 66 7.73 11.08 -0.19
C CYS A 66 9.13 10.99 0.44
N HIS A 67 10.02 11.91 0.06
CA HIS A 67 11.38 11.97 0.61
C HIS A 67 11.37 12.22 2.11
N ALA A 68 10.54 13.14 2.60
CA ALA A 68 10.40 13.41 4.04
C ALA A 68 9.93 12.17 4.82
N VAL A 69 8.93 11.45 4.31
CA VAL A 69 8.40 10.24 4.96
C VAL A 69 9.44 9.13 4.99
N TYR A 70 10.06 8.82 3.85
CA TYR A 70 11.03 7.73 3.76
C TYR A 70 12.36 8.05 4.45
N SER A 71 12.75 9.32 4.57
CA SER A 71 13.93 9.74 5.36
C SER A 71 13.77 9.50 6.87
N ALA A 72 12.53 9.28 7.34
CA ALA A 72 12.26 8.93 8.73
C ALA A 72 12.40 7.42 9.01
N VAL A 73 12.41 6.59 7.97
CA VAL A 73 12.42 5.12 8.08
C VAL A 73 13.84 4.64 8.42
N PRO A 74 14.00 3.70 9.38
CA PRO A 74 15.30 3.10 9.66
C PRO A 74 15.89 2.43 8.41
N LYS A 75 17.22 2.45 8.31
CA LYS A 75 17.92 1.71 7.24
C LYS A 75 17.51 0.24 7.27
N ASP A 76 17.46 -0.39 6.10
CA ASP A 76 17.12 -1.79 5.91
C ASP A 76 15.68 -2.18 6.31
N THR A 77 14.83 -1.22 6.73
CA THR A 77 13.41 -1.48 6.97
C THR A 77 12.61 -1.33 5.67
N PRO A 78 11.92 -2.39 5.20
CA PRO A 78 11.11 -2.32 4.00
C PRO A 78 10.03 -1.24 4.07
N VAL A 79 9.81 -0.55 2.95
CA VAL A 79 8.72 0.40 2.78
C VAL A 79 7.71 -0.10 1.75
N PHE A 80 6.43 0.06 2.08
CA PHE A 80 5.35 -0.34 1.19
C PHE A 80 4.89 0.85 0.37
N GLY A 81 4.74 0.66 -0.95
CA GLY A 81 4.28 1.70 -1.84
C GLY A 81 3.72 1.16 -3.15
N LEU A 82 3.14 2.05 -3.95
CA LEU A 82 2.61 1.77 -5.26
C LEU A 82 3.77 1.78 -6.27
N ALA A 83 4.03 0.63 -6.90
CA ALA A 83 5.05 0.50 -7.92
C ALA A 83 4.74 1.39 -9.14
N GLY A 84 5.78 1.79 -9.88
CA GLY A 84 5.67 2.72 -11.01
C GLY A 84 5.32 4.15 -10.61
N THR A 85 5.54 4.51 -9.35
CA THR A 85 5.31 5.88 -8.85
C THR A 85 6.54 6.47 -8.16
N ILE A 86 6.43 7.75 -7.77
CA ILE A 86 7.44 8.47 -6.98
C ILE A 86 7.85 7.67 -5.72
N GLN A 87 6.97 6.85 -5.15
CA GLN A 87 7.29 6.02 -4.00
C GLN A 87 8.41 5.03 -4.31
N GLU A 88 8.36 4.34 -5.45
CA GLU A 88 9.42 3.41 -5.85
C GLU A 88 10.73 4.15 -6.11
N GLU A 89 10.65 5.27 -6.84
CA GLU A 89 11.84 6.07 -7.19
C GLU A 89 12.58 6.57 -5.94
N VAL A 90 11.84 7.13 -4.97
CA VAL A 90 12.43 7.68 -3.74
C VAL A 90 12.92 6.56 -2.80
N ALA A 91 12.24 5.42 -2.74
CA ALA A 91 12.74 4.26 -2.01
C ALA A 91 14.11 3.82 -2.55
N LYS A 92 14.26 3.79 -3.88
CA LYS A 92 15.53 3.48 -4.55
C LYS A 92 16.61 4.53 -4.27
N GLU A 93 16.29 5.81 -4.35
CA GLU A 93 17.23 6.91 -4.03
C GLU A 93 17.77 6.81 -2.60
N LEU A 94 16.91 6.45 -1.64
CA LEU A 94 17.26 6.32 -0.24
C LEU A 94 17.82 4.95 0.13
N ASN A 95 17.95 4.03 -0.84
CA ASN A 95 18.39 2.64 -0.64
C ASN A 95 17.54 1.89 0.40
N LEU A 96 16.22 2.09 0.37
CA LEU A 96 15.27 1.34 1.20
C LEU A 96 14.74 0.12 0.44
N PRO A 97 14.60 -1.05 1.09
CA PRO A 97 13.91 -2.18 0.47
C PRO A 97 12.46 -1.79 0.15
N PHE A 98 12.02 -2.07 -1.06
CA PHE A 98 10.68 -1.70 -1.52
C PHE A 98 9.79 -2.93 -1.65
N VAL A 99 8.56 -2.82 -1.16
CA VAL A 99 7.50 -3.82 -1.34
C VAL A 99 6.37 -3.19 -2.11
N ALA A 100 6.08 -3.73 -3.29
CA ALA A 100 5.00 -3.26 -4.15
C ALA A 100 3.65 -3.64 -3.54
N GLU A 101 2.75 -2.67 -3.41
CA GLU A 101 1.44 -2.89 -2.81
C GLU A 101 0.32 -3.02 -3.85
N LEU A 102 -0.38 -4.14 -3.78
CA LEU A 102 -1.62 -4.46 -4.50
C LEU A 102 -2.82 -4.35 -3.56
N TYR A 103 -4.03 -4.24 -4.10
CA TYR A 103 -5.23 -3.97 -3.31
C TYR A 103 -6.40 -4.89 -3.70
N GLY A 104 -6.82 -5.73 -2.76
CA GLY A 104 -7.88 -6.72 -2.99
C GLY A 104 -9.30 -6.14 -3.02
N ASP A 105 -9.48 -4.90 -2.56
CA ASP A 105 -10.78 -4.28 -2.34
C ASP A 105 -10.87 -2.81 -2.80
N VAL A 106 -9.84 -2.32 -3.49
CA VAL A 106 -9.78 -0.97 -4.06
C VAL A 106 -9.72 -1.06 -5.57
N LYS A 107 -10.44 -0.17 -6.26
CA LYS A 107 -10.46 -0.10 -7.72
C LYS A 107 -9.29 0.75 -8.22
N TYR A 108 -8.97 0.59 -9.49
CA TYR A 108 -7.87 1.31 -10.13
C TYR A 108 -8.37 2.25 -11.23
N SER A 109 -7.65 3.34 -11.44
CA SER A 109 -7.83 4.23 -12.58
C SER A 109 -7.09 3.66 -13.80
N LYS A 110 -7.36 4.22 -14.98
CA LYS A 110 -6.61 3.91 -16.21
C LYS A 110 -5.10 4.15 -16.10
N ASP A 111 -4.69 5.02 -15.17
CA ASP A 111 -3.29 5.40 -14.93
C ASP A 111 -2.65 4.53 -13.83
N GLY A 112 -3.29 3.42 -13.43
CA GLY A 112 -2.77 2.50 -12.41
C GLY A 112 -2.87 3.02 -10.96
N THR A 113 -3.46 4.20 -10.74
CA THR A 113 -3.63 4.76 -9.39
C THR A 113 -4.91 4.30 -8.73
N LEU A 114 -4.95 4.34 -7.39
CA LEU A 114 -6.09 3.88 -6.61
C LEU A 114 -7.29 4.83 -6.70
N VAL A 115 -8.47 4.28 -6.97
CA VAL A 115 -9.76 4.97 -6.98
C VAL A 115 -10.54 4.55 -5.74
N ILE A 116 -10.81 5.50 -4.86
CA ILE A 116 -11.56 5.24 -3.64
C ILE A 116 -12.96 5.82 -3.71
N ASP A 117 -13.94 4.95 -3.48
CA ASP A 117 -15.34 5.30 -3.33
C ASP A 117 -15.58 5.93 -1.95
N ARG A 118 -16.23 7.11 -1.88
CA ARG A 118 -16.61 7.76 -0.61
C ARG A 118 -17.45 6.87 0.31
N LYS A 119 -18.19 5.93 -0.29
CA LYS A 119 -18.92 4.87 0.40
C LYS A 119 -18.60 3.57 -0.31
N LYS A 120 -17.85 2.69 0.35
CA LYS A 120 -17.50 1.37 -0.17
C LYS A 120 -18.78 0.59 -0.46
N LYS A 121 -18.88 0.06 -1.68
CA LYS A 121 -19.91 -0.91 -2.06
C LYS A 121 -19.36 -2.32 -1.78
N PRO A 122 -20.21 -3.28 -1.39
CA PRO A 122 -19.78 -4.65 -1.28
C PRO A 122 -19.30 -5.16 -2.64
N TRP A 123 -18.18 -5.87 -2.63
CA TRP A 123 -17.75 -6.64 -3.79
C TRP A 123 -18.54 -7.95 -3.82
N SER A 124 -18.91 -8.40 -5.02
CA SER A 124 -19.42 -9.77 -5.16
C SER A 124 -18.27 -10.76 -4.98
N SER A 125 -18.57 -11.99 -4.54
CA SER A 125 -17.52 -13.01 -4.38
C SER A 125 -16.79 -13.31 -5.69
N GLU A 126 -17.46 -13.18 -6.83
CA GLU A 126 -16.88 -13.42 -8.15
C GLU A 126 -15.95 -12.27 -8.54
N ASP A 127 -16.40 -11.02 -8.36
CA ASP A 127 -15.58 -9.84 -8.66
C ASP A 127 -14.33 -9.79 -7.78
N THR A 128 -14.44 -10.11 -6.48
CA THR A 128 -13.29 -10.16 -5.58
C THR A 128 -12.25 -11.17 -6.05
N LYS A 129 -12.68 -12.39 -6.41
CA LYS A 129 -11.75 -13.43 -6.90
C LYS A 129 -11.09 -13.02 -8.19
N LYS A 130 -11.88 -12.54 -9.16
CA LYS A 130 -11.37 -12.06 -10.45
C LYS A 130 -10.35 -10.94 -10.27
N HIS A 131 -10.67 -9.94 -9.45
CA HIS A 131 -9.84 -8.77 -9.19
C HIS A 131 -8.52 -9.12 -8.50
N ILE A 132 -8.55 -10.04 -7.53
CA ILE A 132 -7.34 -10.49 -6.85
C ILE A 132 -6.51 -11.39 -7.76
N SER A 133 -7.12 -12.34 -8.47
CA SER A 133 -6.40 -13.24 -9.39
C SER A 133 -5.72 -12.47 -10.52
N SER A 134 -6.37 -11.47 -11.13
CA SER A 134 -5.71 -10.64 -12.16
C SER A 134 -4.46 -9.93 -11.62
N GLN A 135 -4.54 -9.38 -10.41
CA GLN A 135 -3.43 -8.69 -9.77
C GLN A 135 -2.28 -9.65 -9.43
N VAL A 136 -2.59 -10.80 -8.83
CA VAL A 136 -1.58 -11.74 -8.34
C VAL A 136 -0.96 -12.56 -9.48
N GLU A 137 -1.75 -13.00 -10.46
CA GLU A 137 -1.29 -13.90 -11.52
C GLU A 137 -0.72 -13.14 -12.73
N ASN A 138 -1.34 -12.01 -13.09
CA ASN A 138 -1.03 -11.30 -14.33
C ASN A 138 -0.44 -9.92 -14.09
N SER A 139 -0.32 -9.48 -12.83
CA SER A 139 0.06 -8.10 -12.51
C SER A 139 -0.80 -7.09 -13.26
N SER A 140 -2.11 -7.37 -13.39
CA SER A 140 -3.04 -6.50 -14.11
C SER A 140 -4.34 -6.29 -13.34
N VAL A 141 -5.10 -5.27 -13.73
CA VAL A 141 -6.39 -4.95 -13.13
C VAL A 141 -7.35 -4.37 -14.17
N THR A 142 -8.64 -4.60 -13.99
CA THR A 142 -9.66 -3.88 -14.75
C THR A 142 -9.89 -2.52 -14.11
N ALA A 143 -9.55 -1.44 -14.82
CA ALA A 143 -9.80 -0.08 -14.36
C ALA A 143 -11.30 0.20 -14.28
N VAL A 144 -11.67 1.27 -13.56
CA VAL A 144 -13.07 1.74 -13.49
C VAL A 144 -13.66 2.14 -14.85
N THR A 145 -12.82 2.34 -15.87
CA THR A 145 -13.20 2.59 -17.26
C THR A 145 -13.51 1.31 -18.04
N GLY A 146 -13.23 0.13 -17.48
CA GLY A 146 -13.42 -1.19 -18.10
C GLY A 146 -12.21 -1.72 -18.87
N GLU A 147 -11.17 -0.91 -19.05
CA GLU A 147 -9.92 -1.28 -19.70
C GLU A 147 -9.03 -2.11 -18.77
N GLU A 148 -8.23 -3.01 -19.33
CA GLU A 148 -7.18 -3.71 -18.58
C GLU A 148 -5.94 -2.83 -18.47
N VAL A 149 -5.41 -2.69 -17.26
CA VAL A 149 -4.23 -1.89 -16.92
C VAL A 149 -3.19 -2.81 -16.31
N GLU A 150 -1.98 -2.76 -16.87
CA GLU A 150 -0.81 -3.43 -16.32
C GLU A 150 -0.29 -2.66 -15.10
N LEU A 151 0.00 -3.39 -14.02
CA LEU A 151 0.58 -2.87 -12.80
C LEU A 151 2.09 -3.13 -12.85
N PRO A 152 2.93 -2.09 -12.78
CA PRO A 152 4.38 -2.21 -12.99
C PRO A 152 5.10 -2.76 -11.74
N VAL A 153 4.68 -3.91 -11.23
CA VAL A 153 5.25 -4.53 -10.03
C VAL A 153 6.60 -5.22 -10.29
N GLY A 154 6.91 -5.56 -11.53
CA GLY A 154 8.20 -6.15 -11.91
C GLY A 154 8.60 -7.35 -11.05
N ASP A 155 9.86 -7.37 -10.60
CA ASP A 155 10.41 -8.41 -9.71
C ASP A 155 10.29 -8.04 -8.22
N HIS A 156 9.50 -7.01 -7.87
CA HIS A 156 9.36 -6.59 -6.48
C HIS A 156 8.67 -7.66 -5.64
N THR A 157 9.02 -7.72 -4.36
CA THR A 157 8.16 -8.43 -3.39
C THR A 157 6.82 -7.71 -3.32
N VAL A 158 5.73 -8.48 -3.34
CA VAL A 158 4.37 -7.94 -3.39
C VAL A 158 3.64 -8.16 -2.06
N SER A 159 2.89 -7.15 -1.62
CA SER A 159 1.91 -7.25 -0.55
C SER A 159 0.50 -6.97 -1.08
N LEU A 160 -0.49 -7.78 -0.69
CA LEU A 160 -1.90 -7.58 -1.05
C LEU A 160 -2.67 -7.00 0.15
N CYS A 161 -3.00 -5.72 0.08
CA CYS A 161 -3.77 -5.01 1.09
C CYS A 161 -5.26 -5.37 1.02
N CYS A 162 -5.83 -5.74 2.16
CA CYS A 162 -7.27 -5.95 2.36
C CYS A 162 -7.72 -5.10 3.54
N HIS A 163 -8.76 -4.27 3.38
CA HIS A 163 -9.20 -3.42 4.47
C HIS A 163 -10.29 -4.07 5.32
N SER A 164 -10.16 -3.96 6.65
CA SER A 164 -11.14 -4.50 7.60
C SER A 164 -12.45 -3.73 7.65
N ASP A 165 -12.49 -2.48 7.17
CA ASP A 165 -13.70 -1.64 7.06
C ASP A 165 -14.48 -1.88 5.77
N SER A 166 -13.96 -2.69 4.85
CA SER A 166 -14.66 -3.03 3.60
C SER A 166 -15.86 -3.94 3.87
N PRO A 167 -17.04 -3.67 3.29
CA PRO A 167 -18.16 -4.60 3.37
C PRO A 167 -17.75 -5.96 2.80
N GLY A 168 -17.83 -7.01 3.63
CA GLY A 168 -17.38 -8.35 3.25
C GLY A 168 -15.88 -8.60 3.43
N ALA A 169 -15.19 -7.85 4.31
CA ALA A 169 -13.74 -7.97 4.54
C ALA A 169 -13.27 -9.41 4.81
N VAL A 170 -14.04 -10.21 5.56
CA VAL A 170 -13.70 -11.60 5.85
C VAL A 170 -13.72 -12.46 4.58
N GLN A 171 -14.70 -12.25 3.70
CA GLN A 171 -14.78 -12.93 2.41
C GLN A 171 -13.60 -12.53 1.51
N ILE A 172 -13.25 -11.24 1.50
CA ILE A 172 -12.14 -10.69 0.72
C ILE A 172 -10.81 -11.31 1.18
N VAL A 173 -10.50 -11.26 2.49
CA VAL A 173 -9.23 -11.79 3.00
C VAL A 173 -9.14 -13.31 2.85
N THR A 174 -10.27 -14.03 2.94
CA THR A 174 -10.30 -15.48 2.72
C THR A 174 -9.99 -15.82 1.26
N ALA A 175 -10.60 -15.11 0.31
CA ALA A 175 -10.32 -15.28 -1.11
C ALA A 175 -8.86 -14.89 -1.45
N ALA A 176 -8.38 -13.77 -0.89
CA ALA A 176 -7.01 -13.32 -1.02
C ALA A 176 -6.02 -14.40 -0.57
N ARG A 177 -6.25 -14.97 0.62
CA ARG A 177 -5.39 -16.01 1.17
C ARG A 177 -5.33 -17.24 0.27
N GLN A 178 -6.48 -17.72 -0.20
CA GLN A 178 -6.54 -18.88 -1.10
C GLN A 178 -5.74 -18.65 -2.39
N ILE A 179 -5.99 -17.53 -3.07
CA ILE A 179 -5.34 -17.21 -4.35
C ILE A 179 -3.83 -17.03 -4.19
N VAL A 180 -3.40 -16.31 -3.14
CA VAL A 180 -1.97 -16.08 -2.88
C VAL A 180 -1.25 -17.38 -2.51
N ASP A 181 -1.86 -18.26 -1.71
CA ASP A 181 -1.25 -19.55 -1.37
C ASP A 181 -1.11 -20.46 -2.60
N GLU A 182 -2.13 -20.50 -3.47
CA GLU A 182 -2.09 -21.25 -4.73
C GLU A 182 -1.02 -20.71 -5.68
N HIS A 183 -0.94 -19.39 -5.83
CA HIS A 183 0.09 -18.73 -6.63
C HIS A 183 1.49 -19.03 -6.12
N ASN A 184 1.72 -18.87 -4.82
CA ASN A 184 3.02 -19.14 -4.20
C ASN A 184 3.42 -20.61 -4.38
N LYS A 185 2.49 -21.54 -4.15
CA LYS A 185 2.73 -22.98 -4.36
C LYS A 185 3.08 -23.30 -5.82
N LYS A 186 2.38 -22.69 -6.79
CA LYS A 186 2.62 -22.88 -8.22
C LYS A 186 4.00 -22.38 -8.65
N ASN A 187 4.45 -21.27 -8.07
CA ASN A 187 5.71 -20.62 -8.43
C ASN A 187 6.89 -21.01 -7.53
N GLY A 188 6.70 -21.98 -6.62
CA GLY A 188 7.76 -22.47 -5.74
C GLY A 188 8.18 -21.46 -4.67
N HIS A 189 7.40 -20.41 -4.45
CA HIS A 189 7.54 -19.55 -3.27
C HIS A 189 7.00 -20.35 -2.09
N GLY A 190 7.88 -20.71 -1.14
CA GLY A 190 7.48 -21.44 0.07
C GLY A 190 6.34 -20.71 0.80
N GLN A 191 5.58 -21.43 1.64
CA GLN A 191 4.65 -20.76 2.54
C GLN A 191 5.44 -19.69 3.31
N SER A 192 4.98 -18.44 3.15
CA SER A 192 5.53 -17.27 3.79
C SER A 192 5.96 -17.60 5.23
N SER A 193 7.23 -17.39 5.56
CA SER A 193 7.91 -17.87 6.77
C SER A 193 7.48 -17.15 8.06
N TYR A 194 6.23 -16.69 8.15
CA TYR A 194 5.69 -16.09 9.36
C TYR A 194 5.04 -17.20 10.20
N GLN A 195 5.88 -17.94 10.92
CA GLN A 195 5.53 -18.56 12.19
C GLN A 195 6.00 -17.64 13.31
#